data_AF-A0A936JM30-F1
#
_entry.id   AF-A0A936JM30-F1
#
_cell.length_a   1.000
_cell.length_b   1.000
_cell.length_c   1.000
_cell.angle_alpha   90.00
_cell.angle_beta   90.00
_cell.angle_gamma   90.00
#
_symmetry.space_group_name_H-M   'P 1'
#
loop_
_entity.id
_entity.type
_entity.pdbx_description
1 polymer ?
#
loop_
_entity_poly.entity_id
_entity_poly.type
_entity_poly.pdbx_seq_one_letter_code
_entity_poly.pdbx_strand_id
1 'polypeptide(L)'
;MAWIPPGTLIAGTPPDRMPRVADEEMTGEQVVMTGFYIDVHPYPNEPGAIPTTNVTQAEAEALCVAQDKRLCTELEWERACKGPQNTTYEYGDTYRASVCATGVNRNLVPTGMNAGCRSAFGVHDMHGGIWEWTASQWKRDPTKTNLIATRGGNGTQGELIGRCANGRATRADMKRGDIGVRCCAGDVNSFEVVLSVTRGTPLVYLPNDTKTGPMLEPLAPEDIRAEAKKYDPDKRFVVKRVWVWHPLGNEELMLGGGCAKGAGKARCGVIVARMRSDVPISLGFVPTERWQPTIGEADSARELYVYGGDDAGAFRRRLSYEWGKIGVGEKARKIKRRGKKEPQW
;
A
#
# COMPACT_ATOMS: atom_id res chain seq x y z
N MET A 1 -7.85 27.79 13.64
CA MET A 1 -7.87 26.35 13.95
C MET A 1 -9.26 25.80 13.66
N ALA A 2 -9.35 24.52 13.30
CA ALA A 2 -10.59 23.76 13.22
C ALA A 2 -10.80 22.97 14.51
N TRP A 3 -12.05 22.89 14.98
CA TRP A 3 -12.44 21.99 16.08
C TRP A 3 -12.71 20.60 15.53
N ILE A 4 -12.02 19.60 16.08
CA ILE A 4 -12.27 18.18 15.80
C ILE A 4 -13.10 17.63 16.97
N PRO A 5 -14.38 17.26 16.76
CA PRO A 5 -15.23 16.77 17.83
C PRO A 5 -14.78 15.37 18.30
N PRO A 6 -15.11 15.01 19.56
CA PRO A 6 -14.92 13.65 20.05
C PRO A 6 -15.51 12.61 19.10
N GLY A 7 -14.89 11.44 19.00
CA GLY A 7 -15.42 10.32 18.22
C GLY A 7 -14.35 9.32 17.80
N THR A 8 -14.77 8.34 17.00
CA THR A 8 -13.94 7.19 16.66
C THR A 8 -13.10 7.41 15.42
N LEU A 9 -11.79 7.20 15.55
CA LEU A 9 -10.85 6.98 14.46
C LEU A 9 -10.71 5.47 14.21
N ILE A 10 -10.78 5.06 12.94
CA ILE A 10 -10.28 3.75 12.48
C ILE A 10 -8.82 3.98 12.10
N ALA A 11 -7.88 3.70 12.99
CA ALA A 11 -6.47 4.04 12.85
C ALA A 11 -5.76 3.11 11.85
N GLY A 12 -5.19 3.69 10.79
CA GLY A 12 -4.58 2.99 9.67
C GLY A 12 -5.55 2.59 8.57
N THR A 13 -5.20 1.57 7.79
CA THR A 13 -6.06 1.04 6.74
C THR A 13 -6.42 -0.40 7.10
N PRO A 14 -7.71 -0.71 7.31
CA PRO A 14 -8.17 -2.08 7.50
C PRO A 14 -7.62 -3.01 6.39
N PRO A 15 -7.22 -4.26 6.69
CA PRO A 15 -6.68 -5.17 5.69
C PRO A 15 -7.59 -5.40 4.48
N ASP A 16 -8.89 -5.13 4.61
CA ASP A 16 -9.93 -5.19 3.57
C ASP A 16 -10.06 -3.98 2.68
N ARG A 17 -9.44 -2.87 3.05
CA ARG A 17 -9.41 -1.65 2.26
C ARG A 17 -8.09 -1.53 1.52
N MET A 18 -8.16 -1.08 0.26
CA MET A 18 -7.02 -0.89 -0.63
C MET A 18 -7.06 0.49 -1.31
N PRO A 19 -5.91 1.05 -1.70
CA PRO A 19 -4.55 0.51 -1.53
C PRO A 19 -4.05 0.60 -0.08
N ARG A 20 -3.04 -0.22 0.26
CA ARG A 20 -2.48 -0.36 1.62
C ARG A 20 -1.00 -0.75 1.58
N VAL A 21 -0.21 -0.23 2.53
CA VAL A 21 1.15 -0.67 2.87
C VAL A 21 1.10 -1.48 4.16
N ALA A 22 1.05 -2.81 4.05
CA ALA A 22 0.68 -3.69 5.16
C ALA A 22 1.65 -3.71 6.35
N ASP A 23 2.92 -3.36 6.13
CA ASP A 23 3.98 -3.32 7.15
C ASP A 23 4.29 -1.91 7.68
N GLU A 24 3.59 -0.89 7.21
CA GLU A 24 3.76 0.50 7.69
C GLU A 24 2.46 1.07 8.28
N GLU A 25 1.31 0.65 7.74
CA GLU A 25 0.01 1.15 8.16
C GLU A 25 -0.66 0.26 9.20
N MET A 26 -1.16 0.92 10.25
CA MET A 26 -1.99 0.31 11.28
C MET A 26 -3.19 -0.43 10.66
N THR A 27 -3.71 -1.44 11.35
CA THR A 27 -4.67 -2.42 10.81
C THR A 27 -6.13 -1.98 10.89
N GLY A 28 -6.41 -0.72 11.19
CA GLY A 28 -7.78 -0.21 11.36
C GLY A 28 -8.32 -0.36 12.78
N GLU A 29 -7.49 -0.21 13.81
CA GLU A 29 -7.93 -0.26 15.21
C GLU A 29 -8.88 0.92 15.52
N GLN A 30 -9.96 0.65 16.25
CA GLN A 30 -10.91 1.68 16.66
C GLN A 30 -10.41 2.41 17.90
N VAL A 31 -10.13 3.72 17.75
CA VAL A 31 -9.65 4.59 18.81
C VAL A 31 -10.69 5.67 19.08
N VAL A 32 -11.21 5.73 20.30
CA VAL A 32 -12.16 6.78 20.72
C VAL A 32 -11.37 7.98 21.20
N MET A 33 -11.46 9.09 20.45
CA MET A 33 -10.71 10.32 20.72
C MET A 33 -11.57 11.36 21.42
N THR A 34 -10.97 12.12 22.33
CA THR A 34 -11.55 13.37 22.85
C THR A 34 -11.41 14.47 21.80
N GLY A 35 -12.16 15.56 21.99
CA GLY A 35 -12.11 16.68 21.05
C GLY A 35 -10.84 17.51 21.22
N PHE A 36 -10.32 18.04 20.12
CA PHE A 36 -9.10 18.85 20.08
C PHE A 36 -9.17 19.87 18.95
N TYR A 37 -8.26 20.85 18.96
CA TYR A 37 -8.11 21.81 17.87
C TYR A 37 -6.90 21.47 17.01
N ILE A 38 -6.99 21.71 15.71
CA ILE A 38 -5.88 21.60 14.75
C ILE A 38 -5.83 22.83 13.85
N ASP A 39 -4.64 23.27 13.47
CA ASP A 39 -4.47 24.32 12.47
C ASP A 39 -5.12 23.92 11.13
N VAL A 40 -5.81 24.87 10.51
CA VAL A 40 -6.56 24.66 9.25
C VAL A 40 -5.60 24.43 8.09
N HIS A 41 -4.49 25.19 8.05
CA HIS A 41 -3.41 25.06 7.08
C HIS A 41 -2.11 24.69 7.79
N PRO A 42 -1.11 24.17 7.06
CA PRO A 42 0.25 24.05 7.58
C PRO A 42 0.77 25.40 8.11
N TYR A 43 1.66 25.37 9.09
CA TYR A 43 2.29 26.55 9.69
C TYR A 43 2.85 27.47 8.59
N PRO A 44 2.50 28.78 8.58
CA PRO A 44 1.99 29.59 9.70
C PRO A 44 0.47 29.57 9.92
N ASN A 45 -0.25 28.62 9.32
CA ASN A 45 -1.72 28.50 9.39
C ASN A 45 -2.43 29.70 8.72
N GLU A 46 -1.87 30.18 7.61
CA GLU A 46 -2.41 31.26 6.79
C GLU A 46 -2.66 30.76 5.36
N PRO A 47 -3.84 31.00 4.75
CA PRO A 47 -4.09 30.68 3.35
C PRO A 47 -3.16 31.45 2.41
N GLY A 48 -2.60 30.79 1.39
CA GLY A 48 -1.69 31.39 0.42
C GLY A 48 -0.26 31.59 0.92
N ALA A 49 0.03 31.30 2.19
CA ALA A 49 1.40 31.32 2.71
C ALA A 49 2.19 30.10 2.18
N ILE A 50 3.51 30.24 2.07
CA ILE A 50 4.39 29.09 1.87
C ILE A 50 4.60 28.41 3.22
N PRO A 51 4.32 27.09 3.36
CA PRO A 51 4.55 26.38 4.60
C PRO A 51 5.99 26.50 5.08
N THR A 52 6.18 26.72 6.38
CA THR A 52 7.51 26.64 6.98
C THR A 52 7.99 25.19 6.95
N THR A 53 9.16 24.98 6.34
CA THR A 53 9.81 23.68 6.20
C THR A 53 11.28 23.77 6.62
N ASN A 54 12.05 22.69 6.44
CA ASN A 54 13.48 22.67 6.75
C ASN A 54 13.78 22.89 8.24
N VAL A 55 12.91 22.35 9.09
CA VAL A 55 13.02 22.36 10.56
C VAL A 55 13.14 20.93 11.08
N THR A 56 13.86 20.74 12.19
CA THR A 56 13.82 19.47 12.94
C THR A 56 12.47 19.28 13.62
N GLN A 57 12.21 18.08 14.15
CA GLN A 57 10.98 17.86 14.93
C GLN A 57 10.94 18.76 16.18
N ALA A 58 12.07 18.97 16.86
CA ALA A 58 12.13 19.83 18.05
C ALA A 58 11.91 21.31 17.71
N GLU A 59 12.42 21.77 16.57
CA GLU A 59 12.15 23.13 16.07
C GLU A 59 10.67 23.29 15.66
N ALA A 60 10.08 22.26 15.04
CA ALA A 60 8.65 22.24 14.73
C ALA A 60 7.78 22.33 15.99
N GLU A 61 8.16 21.61 17.04
CA GLU A 61 7.50 21.68 18.35
C GLU A 61 7.62 23.07 18.97
N ALA A 62 8.81 23.67 18.95
CA ALA A 62 9.03 25.02 19.45
C ALA A 62 8.17 26.07 18.72
N LEU A 63 7.95 25.94 17.40
CA LEU A 63 7.05 26.82 16.63
C LEU A 63 5.60 26.75 17.11
N CYS A 64 5.13 25.55 17.48
CA CYS A 64 3.79 25.38 18.05
C CYS A 64 3.70 25.91 19.48
N VAL A 65 4.69 25.61 20.32
CA VAL A 65 4.74 26.09 21.72
C VAL A 65 4.76 27.62 21.77
N ALA A 66 5.47 28.28 20.85
CA ALA A 66 5.50 29.74 20.75
C ALA A 66 4.12 30.39 20.46
N GLN A 67 3.11 29.60 20.07
CA GLN A 67 1.73 30.05 19.85
C GLN A 67 0.76 29.47 20.90
N ASP A 68 1.25 28.98 22.04
CA ASP A 68 0.46 28.28 23.08
C ASP A 68 -0.25 27.02 22.53
N LYS A 69 0.39 26.35 21.57
CA LYS A 69 -0.06 25.10 20.94
C LYS A 69 0.97 23.98 21.18
N ARG A 70 0.76 22.85 20.52
CA ARG A 70 1.65 21.68 20.51
C ARG A 70 1.69 21.06 19.11
N LEU A 71 2.61 20.13 18.87
CA LEU A 71 2.48 19.26 17.70
C LEU A 71 1.26 18.34 17.85
N CYS A 72 0.63 18.03 16.73
CA CYS A 72 -0.39 16.99 16.66
C CYS A 72 0.22 15.61 16.86
N THR A 73 -0.49 14.69 17.51
CA THR A 73 -0.12 13.26 17.45
C THR A 73 -0.42 12.71 16.06
N GLU A 74 0.20 11.58 15.71
CA GLU A 74 -0.07 10.87 14.45
C GLU A 74 -1.57 10.53 14.27
N LEU A 75 -2.24 10.15 15.35
CA LEU A 75 -3.66 9.78 15.32
C LEU A 75 -4.58 11.01 15.25
N GLU A 76 -4.22 12.12 15.91
CA GLU A 76 -4.96 13.39 15.76
C GLU A 76 -4.90 13.91 14.33
N TRP A 77 -3.71 13.86 13.73
CA TRP A 77 -3.53 14.20 12.32
C TRP A 77 -4.39 13.33 11.41
N GLU A 78 -4.35 12.01 11.61
CA GLU A 78 -5.12 11.06 10.82
C GLU A 78 -6.63 11.28 10.96
N ARG A 79 -7.13 11.48 12.19
CA ARG A 79 -8.53 11.81 12.48
C ARG A 79 -8.95 13.08 11.74
N ALA A 80 -8.13 14.13 11.81
CA ALA A 80 -8.40 15.40 11.15
C ALA A 80 -8.49 15.25 9.63
N CYS A 81 -7.67 14.37 9.04
CA CYS A 81 -7.70 14.07 7.61
C CYS A 81 -8.92 13.24 7.21
N LYS A 82 -9.18 12.14 7.92
CA LYS A 82 -10.21 11.16 7.56
C LYS A 82 -11.64 11.63 7.75
N GLY A 83 -11.85 12.70 8.52
CA GLY A 83 -13.18 13.18 8.84
C GLY A 83 -13.99 12.22 9.72
N PRO A 84 -15.28 12.51 9.96
CA PRO A 84 -16.15 11.68 10.79
C PRO A 84 -16.42 10.30 10.19
N GLN A 85 -16.38 10.17 8.85
CA GLN A 85 -16.69 8.94 8.13
C GLN A 85 -15.48 8.00 7.95
N ASN A 86 -14.31 8.34 8.49
CA ASN A 86 -13.10 7.52 8.34
C ASN A 86 -12.72 7.27 6.87
N THR A 87 -12.76 8.32 6.03
CA THR A 87 -12.51 8.22 4.59
C THR A 87 -11.05 7.91 4.29
N THR A 88 -10.81 7.35 3.12
CA THR A 88 -9.47 6.95 2.66
C THR A 88 -8.58 8.15 2.33
N TYR A 89 -9.14 9.17 1.68
CA TYR A 89 -8.54 10.45 1.34
C TYR A 89 -9.30 11.56 2.08
N GLU A 90 -8.70 12.75 2.22
CA GLU A 90 -9.35 13.86 2.93
C GLU A 90 -10.69 14.28 2.29
N TYR A 91 -10.85 14.03 1.00
CA TYR A 91 -12.04 14.37 0.22
C TYR A 91 -12.98 13.18 -0.07
N GLY A 92 -12.76 12.00 0.54
CA GLY A 92 -13.61 10.81 0.35
C GLY A 92 -12.84 9.51 0.11
N ASP A 93 -13.53 8.47 -0.36
CA ASP A 93 -12.94 7.13 -0.56
C ASP A 93 -12.45 6.86 -1.99
N THR A 94 -12.88 7.66 -2.96
CA THR A 94 -12.44 7.51 -4.35
C THR A 94 -11.29 8.45 -4.66
N TYR A 95 -10.15 7.88 -5.07
CA TYR A 95 -8.96 8.65 -5.41
C TYR A 95 -9.21 9.61 -6.58
N ARG A 96 -8.84 10.88 -6.40
CA ARG A 96 -8.93 11.92 -7.42
C ARG A 96 -7.69 12.82 -7.36
N ALA A 97 -6.69 12.50 -8.19
CA ALA A 97 -5.42 13.22 -8.24
C ALA A 97 -5.56 14.76 -8.30
N SER A 98 -6.54 15.26 -9.07
CA SER A 98 -6.76 16.69 -9.25
C SER A 98 -7.30 17.44 -8.03
N VAL A 99 -7.86 16.75 -7.03
CA VAL A 99 -8.46 17.42 -5.86
C VAL A 99 -7.39 18.03 -4.95
N CYS A 100 -6.28 17.32 -4.75
CA CYS A 100 -5.14 17.77 -3.95
C CYS A 100 -3.85 17.94 -4.77
N ALA A 101 -3.90 17.79 -6.09
CA ALA A 101 -2.72 17.74 -6.96
C ALA A 101 -1.70 16.66 -6.51
N THR A 102 -2.19 15.47 -6.14
CA THR A 102 -1.35 14.32 -5.82
C THR A 102 -0.90 13.57 -7.08
N GLY A 103 0.17 12.77 -6.99
CA GLY A 103 0.69 12.01 -8.13
C GLY A 103 1.81 12.72 -8.90
N VAL A 104 2.33 13.80 -8.34
CA VAL A 104 3.42 14.60 -8.90
C VAL A 104 4.45 14.93 -7.83
N ASN A 105 5.70 15.17 -8.22
CA ASN A 105 6.74 15.62 -7.29
C ASN A 105 6.63 17.14 -7.06
N ARG A 106 5.58 17.55 -6.34
CA ARG A 106 5.28 18.94 -6.02
C ARG A 106 5.08 19.06 -4.51
N ASN A 107 6.13 19.48 -3.80
CA ASN A 107 6.15 19.38 -2.34
C ASN A 107 5.97 20.74 -1.64
N LEU A 108 6.48 21.85 -2.19
CA LEU A 108 6.36 23.18 -1.58
C LEU A 108 5.49 24.07 -2.45
N VAL A 109 4.28 24.35 -1.97
CA VAL A 109 3.26 25.15 -2.67
C VAL A 109 2.58 26.08 -1.67
N PRO A 110 2.02 27.21 -2.11
CA PRO A 110 1.15 28.01 -1.26
C PRO A 110 -0.02 27.17 -0.72
N THR A 111 -0.31 27.32 0.57
CA THR A 111 -1.43 26.66 1.24
C THR A 111 -2.77 27.10 0.63
N GLY A 112 -3.77 26.22 0.66
CA GLY A 112 -5.14 26.52 0.24
C GLY A 112 -5.33 26.71 -1.27
N MET A 113 -4.32 26.45 -2.10
CA MET A 113 -4.42 26.58 -3.57
C MET A 113 -5.43 25.61 -4.18
N ASN A 114 -5.65 24.46 -3.54
CA ASN A 114 -6.58 23.44 -4.00
C ASN A 114 -7.83 23.49 -3.11
N ALA A 115 -8.84 24.27 -3.51
CA ALA A 115 -10.04 24.48 -2.69
C ALA A 115 -10.80 23.20 -2.30
N GLY A 116 -10.73 22.15 -3.14
CA GLY A 116 -11.30 20.84 -2.85
C GLY A 116 -10.46 19.95 -1.94
N CYS A 117 -9.19 20.31 -1.69
CA CYS A 117 -8.29 19.59 -0.81
C CYS A 117 -8.56 19.95 0.65
N ARG A 118 -9.69 19.46 1.13
CA ARG A 118 -10.25 19.80 2.42
C ARG A 118 -10.95 18.59 3.02
N SER A 119 -10.66 18.30 4.28
CA SER A 119 -11.37 17.26 5.05
C SER A 119 -12.80 17.68 5.40
N ALA A 120 -13.64 16.70 5.76
CA ALA A 120 -14.99 16.98 6.26
C ALA A 120 -15.01 17.86 7.53
N PHE A 121 -13.91 17.90 8.30
CA PHE A 121 -13.75 18.82 9.43
C PHE A 121 -13.27 20.22 9.04
N GLY A 122 -12.95 20.43 7.77
CA GLY A 122 -12.48 21.71 7.26
C GLY A 122 -10.99 21.97 7.37
N VAL A 123 -10.19 20.92 7.56
CA VAL A 123 -8.73 21.02 7.54
C VAL A 123 -8.25 20.87 6.10
N HIS A 124 -7.35 21.75 5.67
CA HIS A 124 -6.87 21.83 4.30
C HIS A 124 -5.47 21.26 4.14
N ASP A 125 -5.17 20.83 2.92
CA ASP A 125 -3.83 20.44 2.48
C ASP A 125 -3.22 19.33 3.35
N MET A 126 -4.02 18.35 3.79
CA MET A 126 -3.49 17.20 4.51
C MET A 126 -2.63 16.34 3.58
N HIS A 127 -2.88 16.36 2.27
CA HIS A 127 -2.00 15.79 1.25
C HIS A 127 -1.76 16.75 0.09
N GLY A 128 -0.85 16.37 -0.82
CA GLY A 128 -0.63 17.11 -2.07
C GLY A 128 0.43 18.21 -1.99
N GLY A 129 1.03 18.38 -0.81
CA GLY A 129 2.15 19.30 -0.56
C GLY A 129 3.24 18.67 0.30
N ILE A 130 3.55 19.33 1.40
CA ILE A 130 4.60 18.92 2.33
C ILE A 130 4.17 17.72 3.17
N TRP A 131 5.16 16.98 3.67
CA TRP A 131 4.98 16.14 4.83
C TRP A 131 4.94 16.99 6.10
N GLU A 132 4.29 16.52 7.14
CA GLU A 132 4.14 17.25 8.40
C GLU A 132 4.70 16.42 9.56
N TRP A 133 5.52 17.07 10.41
CA TRP A 133 5.98 16.49 11.67
C TRP A 133 4.81 16.21 12.62
N THR A 134 4.88 15.10 13.35
CA THR A 134 3.97 14.78 14.45
C THR A 134 4.74 14.63 15.75
N ALA A 135 4.03 14.59 16.88
CA ALA A 135 4.59 14.28 18.19
C ALA A 135 4.84 12.78 18.41
N SER A 136 4.40 11.91 17.49
CA SER A 136 4.40 10.46 17.69
C SER A 136 5.66 9.79 17.14
N GLN A 137 6.20 8.84 17.91
CA GLN A 137 7.28 7.97 17.44
C GLN A 137 6.79 7.02 16.36
N TRP A 138 7.66 6.69 15.40
CA TRP A 138 7.40 5.66 14.40
C TRP A 138 7.68 4.26 14.97
N LYS A 139 6.65 3.62 15.53
CA LYS A 139 6.75 2.30 16.18
C LYS A 139 6.31 1.14 15.26
N ARG A 140 6.78 1.11 14.01
CA ARG A 140 6.51 -0.01 13.07
C ARG A 140 7.67 -1.01 12.96
N ASP A 141 8.86 -0.63 13.42
CA ASP A 141 10.06 -1.47 13.42
C ASP A 141 10.77 -1.33 14.78
N PRO A 142 10.73 -2.34 15.65
CA PRO A 142 11.29 -2.25 17.00
C PRO A 142 12.83 -2.17 16.99
N THR A 143 13.48 -2.48 15.87
CA THR A 143 14.95 -2.42 15.75
C THR A 143 15.45 -1.00 15.49
N LYS A 144 14.56 -0.08 15.11
CA LYS A 144 14.91 1.31 14.81
C LYS A 144 14.45 2.22 15.93
N THR A 145 15.35 3.07 16.38
CA THR A 145 15.08 4.10 17.41
C THR A 145 15.20 5.50 16.81
N ASN A 146 14.69 6.50 17.55
CA ASN A 146 14.75 7.92 17.16
C ASN A 146 14.06 8.26 15.82
N LEU A 147 13.00 7.51 15.47
CA LEU A 147 12.17 7.77 14.31
C LEU A 147 10.84 8.38 14.75
N ILE A 148 10.41 9.40 14.04
CA ILE A 148 9.15 10.13 14.23
C ILE A 148 8.25 9.85 13.04
N ALA A 149 6.95 9.71 13.31
CA ALA A 149 5.94 9.62 12.27
C ALA A 149 5.78 10.99 11.60
N THR A 150 5.93 11.03 10.29
CA THR A 150 5.54 12.16 9.45
C THR A 150 4.36 11.76 8.59
N ARG A 151 3.40 12.68 8.39
CA ARG A 151 2.15 12.42 7.69
C ARG A 151 1.95 13.36 6.50
N GLY A 152 1.03 13.02 5.60
CA GLY A 152 0.71 13.82 4.42
C GLY A 152 1.68 13.61 3.26
N GLY A 153 2.15 14.72 2.69
CA GLY A 153 3.11 14.70 1.60
C GLY A 153 2.50 14.52 0.20
N ASN A 154 3.41 14.45 -0.77
CA ASN A 154 3.11 14.20 -2.18
C ASN A 154 4.21 13.35 -2.82
N GLY A 155 3.90 12.80 -3.99
CA GLY A 155 4.82 12.03 -4.82
C GLY A 155 4.12 11.37 -6.00
N THR A 156 4.89 10.71 -6.86
CA THR A 156 4.40 10.10 -8.11
C THR A 156 3.33 9.03 -7.89
N GLN A 157 3.36 8.33 -6.75
CA GLN A 157 2.36 7.34 -6.36
C GLN A 157 1.21 8.00 -5.58
N GLY A 158 0.52 8.95 -6.21
CA GLY A 158 -0.46 9.80 -5.53
C GLY A 158 -1.64 9.05 -4.89
N GLU A 159 -2.08 7.94 -5.48
CA GLU A 159 -3.13 7.07 -4.92
C GLU A 159 -2.69 6.46 -3.57
N LEU A 160 -1.40 6.18 -3.42
CA LEU A 160 -0.85 5.62 -2.20
C LEU A 160 -0.55 6.72 -1.17
N ILE A 161 0.20 7.74 -1.60
CA ILE A 161 0.75 8.78 -0.74
C ILE A 161 -0.35 9.70 -0.23
N GLY A 162 -1.39 9.94 -1.04
CA GLY A 162 -2.50 10.83 -0.71
C GLY A 162 -3.50 10.31 0.33
N ARG A 163 -3.30 9.11 0.89
CA ARG A 163 -4.24 8.51 1.85
C ARG A 163 -3.99 9.05 3.24
N CYS A 164 -5.05 9.32 3.97
CA CYS A 164 -4.97 9.80 5.36
C CYS A 164 -4.18 8.89 6.31
N ALA A 165 -4.18 7.58 6.04
CA ALA A 165 -3.43 6.60 6.83
C ALA A 165 -1.93 6.52 6.46
N ASN A 166 -1.53 7.12 5.34
CA ASN A 166 -0.16 7.07 4.86
C ASN A 166 0.75 7.89 5.79
N GLY A 167 1.92 7.32 6.07
CA GLY A 167 2.93 7.93 6.90
C GLY A 167 4.31 7.40 6.52
N ARG A 168 5.36 8.08 6.98
CA ARG A 168 6.72 7.57 6.84
C ARG A 168 7.53 7.86 8.10
N ALA A 169 8.54 7.01 8.31
CA ALA A 169 9.53 7.20 9.36
C ALA A 169 10.56 8.27 8.96
N THR A 170 10.75 9.27 9.81
CA THR A 170 11.80 10.29 9.63
C THR A 170 12.60 10.43 10.92
N ARG A 171 13.93 10.53 10.84
CA ARG A 171 14.76 10.79 12.03
C ARG A 171 14.47 12.18 12.59
N ALA A 172 14.35 12.31 13.91
CA ALA A 172 13.94 13.55 14.57
C ALA A 172 14.86 14.77 14.30
N ASP A 173 16.14 14.51 14.03
CA ASP A 173 17.19 15.53 13.80
C ASP A 173 17.29 16.00 12.34
N MET A 174 16.55 15.38 11.42
CA MET A 174 16.61 15.71 10.00
C MET A 174 15.92 17.04 9.70
N LYS A 175 16.53 17.84 8.83
CA LYS A 175 15.90 18.99 8.18
C LYS A 175 15.68 18.68 6.71
N ARG A 176 14.46 18.88 6.22
CA ARG A 176 14.12 18.67 4.82
C ARG A 176 13.16 19.75 4.32
N GLY A 177 13.38 20.23 3.10
CA GLY A 177 12.51 21.23 2.46
C GLY A 177 11.12 20.72 2.06
N ASP A 178 10.85 19.42 2.22
CA ASP A 178 9.54 18.80 2.02
C ASP A 178 8.85 18.39 3.32
N ILE A 179 9.38 18.76 4.49
CA ILE A 179 8.78 18.49 5.80
C ILE A 179 8.57 19.81 6.54
N GLY A 180 7.34 20.06 6.98
CA GLY A 180 6.95 21.24 7.74
C GLY A 180 6.11 20.88 8.96
N VAL A 181 5.24 21.81 9.36
CA VAL A 181 4.63 21.82 10.70
C VAL A 181 3.13 22.07 10.60
N ARG A 182 2.36 21.43 11.47
CA ARG A 182 0.97 21.78 11.77
C ARG A 182 0.74 21.60 13.25
N CYS A 183 0.13 22.60 13.89
CA CYS A 183 -0.06 22.60 15.33
C CYS A 183 -1.47 22.13 15.72
N CYS A 184 -1.54 21.48 16.87
CA CYS A 184 -2.77 21.13 17.58
C CYS A 184 -2.83 21.85 18.92
N ALA A 185 -4.03 21.97 19.50
CA ALA A 185 -4.24 22.57 20.83
C ALA A 185 -5.34 21.84 21.60
N GLY A 186 -5.33 22.04 22.93
CA GLY A 186 -6.15 21.29 23.87
C GLY A 186 -5.48 19.99 24.35
N ASP A 187 -6.23 19.20 25.10
CA ASP A 187 -5.76 17.95 25.70
C ASP A 187 -5.19 17.00 24.64
N VAL A 188 -4.14 16.27 25.00
CA VAL A 188 -3.47 15.32 24.10
C VAL A 188 -4.26 14.03 24.02
N ASN A 189 -4.59 13.57 22.81
CA ASN A 189 -5.02 12.20 22.60
C ASN A 189 -3.79 11.27 22.58
N SER A 190 -3.47 10.66 23.73
CA SER A 190 -2.24 9.87 23.94
C SER A 190 -2.35 8.39 23.55
N PHE A 191 -3.37 8.01 22.78
CA PHE A 191 -3.50 6.63 22.31
C PHE A 191 -2.32 6.25 21.42
N GLU A 192 -1.82 5.03 21.60
CA GLU A 192 -0.81 4.44 20.75
C GLU A 192 -1.35 3.16 20.14
N VAL A 193 -1.28 3.07 18.80
CA VAL A 193 -1.60 1.85 18.06
C VAL A 193 -0.29 1.28 17.55
N VAL A 194 0.09 0.12 18.09
CA VAL A 194 1.33 -0.57 17.76
C VAL A 194 1.07 -1.55 16.62
N LEU A 195 1.80 -1.39 15.51
CA LEU A 195 1.76 -2.36 14.42
C LEU A 195 2.77 -3.48 14.74
N SER A 196 2.27 -4.69 15.02
CA SER A 196 3.11 -5.87 15.02
C SER A 196 3.38 -6.30 13.58
N VAL A 197 4.64 -6.25 13.15
CA VAL A 197 5.06 -6.65 11.80
C VAL A 197 5.64 -8.05 11.83
N THR A 198 4.93 -9.00 11.22
CA THR A 198 5.39 -10.39 11.03
C THR A 198 5.86 -10.57 9.60
N ARG A 199 7.09 -11.05 9.40
CA ARG A 199 7.64 -11.36 8.07
C ARG A 199 7.75 -12.88 7.91
N GLY A 200 7.09 -13.43 6.89
CA GLY A 200 7.23 -14.83 6.51
C GLY A 200 8.41 -15.07 5.57
N THR A 201 8.75 -16.34 5.35
CA THR A 201 9.67 -16.73 4.27
C THR A 201 9.11 -16.24 2.94
N PRO A 202 9.89 -15.53 2.09
CA PRO A 202 9.36 -14.88 0.89
C PRO A 202 8.46 -15.77 0.05
N LEU A 203 8.89 -16.99 -0.26
CA LEU A 203 8.08 -17.95 -1.01
C LEU A 203 8.14 -19.33 -0.36
N VAL A 204 6.98 -19.93 -0.10
CA VAL A 204 6.86 -21.28 0.46
C VAL A 204 6.04 -22.14 -0.48
N TYR A 205 6.64 -23.23 -0.99
CA TYR A 205 5.89 -24.24 -1.75
C TYR A 205 5.15 -25.18 -0.79
N LEU A 206 3.87 -25.43 -1.06
CA LEU A 206 3.04 -26.35 -0.29
C LEU A 206 2.88 -27.66 -1.07
N PRO A 207 3.75 -28.68 -0.84
CA PRO A 207 3.60 -29.96 -1.49
C PRO A 207 2.31 -30.66 -1.02
N ASN A 208 1.61 -31.31 -1.96
CA ASN A 208 0.40 -32.10 -1.67
C ASN A 208 -0.75 -31.31 -1.04
N ASP A 209 -0.86 -30.00 -1.30
CA ASP A 209 -2.04 -29.22 -0.90
C ASP A 209 -3.32 -29.82 -1.52
N THR A 210 -4.32 -30.09 -0.66
CA THR A 210 -5.62 -30.65 -1.05
C THR A 210 -6.79 -29.69 -0.81
N LYS A 211 -6.54 -28.55 -0.14
CA LYS A 211 -7.58 -27.60 0.28
C LYS A 211 -7.53 -26.31 -0.53
N THR A 212 -6.37 -25.65 -0.56
CA THR A 212 -6.21 -24.31 -1.13
C THR A 212 -6.34 -24.32 -2.66
N GLY A 213 -5.70 -25.28 -3.32
CA GLY A 213 -5.71 -25.42 -4.77
C GLY A 213 -7.14 -25.43 -5.35
N PRO A 214 -8.01 -26.36 -4.91
CA PRO A 214 -9.42 -26.40 -5.33
C PRO A 214 -10.19 -25.10 -5.07
N MET A 215 -9.89 -24.38 -3.99
CA MET A 215 -10.54 -23.08 -3.71
C MET A 215 -10.13 -21.98 -4.70
N LEU A 216 -8.92 -22.07 -5.27
CA LEU A 216 -8.42 -21.11 -6.25
C LEU A 216 -8.93 -21.39 -7.67
N GLU A 217 -9.18 -22.64 -8.05
CA GLU A 217 -9.59 -23.03 -9.41
C GLU A 217 -10.73 -22.19 -10.02
N PRO A 218 -11.80 -21.82 -9.27
CA PRO A 218 -12.87 -20.97 -9.80
C PRO A 218 -12.42 -19.57 -10.20
N LEU A 219 -11.29 -19.08 -9.67
CA LEU A 219 -10.74 -17.74 -9.95
C LEU A 219 -9.97 -17.65 -11.27
N ALA A 220 -9.77 -18.77 -11.97
CA ALA A 220 -9.18 -18.75 -13.30
C ALA A 220 -10.01 -17.87 -14.26
N PRO A 221 -9.38 -17.11 -15.17
CA PRO A 221 -10.09 -16.28 -16.14
C PRO A 221 -11.18 -17.03 -16.91
N GLU A 222 -12.29 -16.34 -17.21
CA GLU A 222 -13.44 -16.95 -17.86
C GLU A 222 -13.11 -17.55 -19.23
N ASP A 223 -12.28 -16.89 -20.03
CA ASP A 223 -11.83 -17.38 -21.33
C ASP A 223 -11.06 -18.70 -21.21
N ILE A 224 -10.25 -18.87 -20.17
CA ILE A 224 -9.54 -20.12 -19.87
C ILE A 224 -10.52 -21.20 -19.39
N ARG A 225 -11.47 -20.84 -18.53
CA ARG A 225 -12.48 -21.79 -18.01
C ARG A 225 -13.46 -22.24 -19.11
N ALA A 226 -13.88 -21.35 -20.01
CA ALA A 226 -14.79 -21.64 -21.11
C ALA A 226 -14.15 -22.55 -22.16
N GLU A 227 -12.87 -22.36 -22.46
CA GLU A 227 -12.14 -23.23 -23.37
C GLU A 227 -12.02 -24.67 -22.84
N ALA A 228 -11.81 -24.84 -21.53
CA ALA A 228 -11.84 -26.17 -20.91
C ALA A 228 -13.20 -26.86 -21.12
N LYS A 229 -14.29 -26.14 -20.86
CA LYS A 229 -15.67 -26.63 -20.97
C LYS A 229 -16.07 -27.02 -22.39
N LYS A 230 -15.54 -26.33 -23.42
CA LYS A 230 -15.84 -26.61 -24.84
C LYS A 230 -15.50 -28.06 -25.24
N TYR A 231 -14.48 -28.63 -24.63
CA TYR A 231 -13.97 -29.96 -25.00
C TYR A 231 -14.35 -31.05 -23.99
N ASP A 232 -14.70 -30.66 -22.77
CA ASP A 232 -15.20 -31.56 -21.74
C ASP A 232 -15.95 -30.73 -20.69
N PRO A 233 -17.27 -30.88 -20.54
CA PRO A 233 -18.09 -30.12 -19.59
C PRO A 233 -17.61 -30.25 -18.13
N ASP A 234 -16.92 -31.35 -17.82
CA ASP A 234 -16.39 -31.65 -16.48
C ASP A 234 -14.94 -31.16 -16.31
N LYS A 235 -14.25 -30.77 -17.39
CA LYS A 235 -12.90 -30.20 -17.28
C LYS A 235 -12.95 -28.76 -16.82
N ARG A 236 -12.17 -28.52 -15.77
CA ARG A 236 -11.93 -27.21 -15.16
C ARG A 236 -10.46 -26.87 -15.28
N PHE A 237 -10.12 -25.62 -15.01
CA PHE A 237 -8.75 -25.27 -14.68
C PHE A 237 -8.37 -26.04 -13.41
N VAL A 238 -7.30 -26.85 -13.45
CA VAL A 238 -6.88 -27.67 -12.31
C VAL A 238 -5.59 -27.10 -11.73
N VAL A 239 -5.62 -26.74 -10.45
CA VAL A 239 -4.41 -26.31 -9.73
C VAL A 239 -3.61 -27.55 -9.34
N LYS A 240 -2.32 -27.57 -9.68
CA LYS A 240 -1.40 -28.69 -9.38
C LYS A 240 -0.31 -28.33 -8.39
N ARG A 241 -0.07 -27.04 -8.19
CA ARG A 241 0.98 -26.52 -7.30
C ARG A 241 0.44 -25.32 -6.56
N VAL A 242 0.70 -25.26 -5.27
CA VAL A 242 0.31 -24.14 -4.41
C VAL A 242 1.55 -23.56 -3.75
N TRP A 243 1.62 -22.24 -3.69
CA TRP A 243 2.62 -21.53 -2.90
C TRP A 243 1.95 -20.49 -2.01
N VAL A 244 2.60 -20.19 -0.89
CA VAL A 244 2.34 -19.00 -0.09
C VAL A 244 3.43 -17.99 -0.41
N TRP A 245 3.03 -16.77 -0.73
CA TRP A 245 3.92 -15.66 -1.03
C TRP A 245 3.76 -14.55 0.01
N HIS A 246 4.87 -14.16 0.62
CA HIS A 246 4.97 -13.07 1.60
C HIS A 246 5.74 -11.90 0.99
N PRO A 247 5.11 -11.05 0.15
CA PRO A 247 5.80 -9.95 -0.49
C PRO A 247 6.20 -8.83 0.48
N LEU A 248 5.49 -8.72 1.60
CA LEU A 248 5.66 -7.70 2.63
C LEU A 248 5.45 -8.32 4.02
N GLY A 249 5.86 -7.58 5.05
CA GLY A 249 5.39 -7.90 6.40
C GLY A 249 3.87 -7.76 6.47
N ASN A 250 3.22 -8.67 7.21
CA ASN A 250 1.76 -8.72 7.36
C ASN A 250 0.97 -8.88 6.04
N GLU A 251 1.61 -9.35 4.98
CA GLU A 251 0.95 -9.69 3.71
C GLU A 251 1.22 -11.15 3.37
N GLU A 252 0.15 -11.88 3.05
CA GLU A 252 0.19 -13.28 2.65
C GLU A 252 -0.75 -13.48 1.46
N LEU A 253 -0.20 -14.06 0.39
CA LEU A 253 -0.92 -14.33 -0.86
C LEU A 253 -0.81 -15.82 -1.22
N MET A 254 -1.90 -16.39 -1.70
CA MET A 254 -1.96 -17.74 -2.21
C MET A 254 -1.72 -17.74 -3.72
N LEU A 255 -0.78 -18.57 -4.18
CA LEU A 255 -0.46 -18.76 -5.58
C LEU A 255 -0.89 -20.15 -6.03
N GLY A 256 -1.82 -20.24 -6.99
CA GLY A 256 -2.31 -21.49 -7.56
C GLY A 256 -1.82 -21.70 -8.98
N GLY A 257 -0.84 -22.57 -9.17
CA GLY A 257 -0.31 -22.91 -10.49
C GLY A 257 -1.06 -24.08 -11.12
N GLY A 258 -1.67 -23.87 -12.28
CA GLY A 258 -2.54 -24.86 -12.90
C GLY A 258 -2.68 -24.74 -14.41
N CYS A 259 -3.49 -25.63 -14.98
CA CYS A 259 -3.80 -25.66 -16.41
C CYS A 259 -5.26 -26.09 -16.66
N ALA A 260 -5.85 -25.54 -17.72
CA ALA A 260 -7.00 -26.08 -18.43
C ALA A 260 -6.53 -26.87 -19.65
N LYS A 261 -7.06 -28.08 -19.88
CA LYS A 261 -6.77 -28.88 -21.08
C LYS A 261 -7.88 -28.70 -22.11
N GLY A 262 -7.54 -28.31 -23.35
CA GLY A 262 -8.47 -28.25 -24.50
C GLY A 262 -8.03 -29.15 -25.67
N ALA A 263 -8.65 -29.00 -26.85
CA ALA A 263 -8.25 -29.74 -28.06
C ALA A 263 -6.85 -29.32 -28.52
N GLY A 264 -5.86 -30.13 -28.13
CA GLY A 264 -4.49 -30.09 -28.63
C GLY A 264 -3.54 -29.14 -27.89
N LYS A 265 -4.01 -28.15 -27.12
CA LYS A 265 -3.16 -27.21 -26.38
C LYS A 265 -3.69 -26.95 -24.98
N ALA A 266 -2.82 -27.04 -23.98
CA ALA A 266 -3.12 -26.64 -22.61
C ALA A 266 -3.00 -25.11 -22.46
N ARG A 267 -3.85 -24.52 -21.60
CA ARG A 267 -3.76 -23.13 -21.16
C ARG A 267 -3.47 -23.09 -19.67
N CYS A 268 -2.29 -22.60 -19.34
CA CYS A 268 -1.70 -22.67 -18.02
C CYS A 268 -1.40 -21.28 -17.48
N GLY A 269 -1.34 -21.19 -16.16
CA GLY A 269 -0.91 -19.98 -15.48
C GLY A 269 -0.99 -20.07 -13.97
N VAL A 270 -0.67 -18.96 -13.32
CA VAL A 270 -0.71 -18.81 -11.87
C VAL A 270 -1.85 -17.87 -11.50
N ILE A 271 -2.77 -18.37 -10.68
CA ILE A 271 -3.77 -17.55 -9.99
C ILE A 271 -3.08 -16.93 -8.78
N VAL A 272 -3.22 -15.62 -8.60
CA VAL A 272 -2.76 -14.91 -7.41
C VAL A 272 -4.00 -14.46 -6.63
N ALA A 273 -4.11 -14.86 -5.37
CA ALA A 273 -5.27 -14.54 -4.54
C ALA A 273 -4.87 -14.15 -3.12
N ARG A 274 -5.73 -13.34 -2.49
CA ARG A 274 -5.68 -13.06 -1.06
C ARG A 274 -6.81 -13.81 -0.37
N MET A 275 -6.52 -14.43 0.77
CA MET A 275 -7.54 -15.06 1.60
C MET A 275 -8.24 -14.02 2.48
N ARG A 276 -9.58 -14.05 2.54
CA ARG A 276 -10.39 -13.29 3.50
C ARG A 276 -11.44 -14.18 4.12
N SER A 277 -11.33 -14.44 5.42
CA SER A 277 -12.26 -15.33 6.12
C SER A 277 -12.45 -16.65 5.36
N ASP A 278 -11.32 -17.24 4.93
CA ASP A 278 -11.25 -18.45 4.08
C ASP A 278 -11.86 -18.33 2.68
N VAL A 279 -12.24 -17.14 2.21
CA VAL A 279 -12.69 -16.90 0.83
C VAL A 279 -11.53 -16.31 0.00
N PRO A 280 -11.13 -16.94 -1.11
CA PRO A 280 -10.06 -16.40 -1.94
C PRO A 280 -10.58 -15.27 -2.83
N ILE A 281 -9.90 -14.14 -2.79
CA ILE A 281 -10.16 -12.97 -3.64
C ILE A 281 -9.05 -12.88 -4.67
N SER A 282 -9.41 -12.96 -5.95
CA SER A 282 -8.45 -12.87 -7.06
C SER A 282 -7.80 -11.49 -7.10
N LEU A 283 -6.47 -11.47 -7.13
CA LEU A 283 -5.67 -10.28 -7.45
C LEU A 283 -5.24 -10.27 -8.91
N GLY A 284 -5.23 -11.43 -9.56
CA GLY A 284 -5.05 -11.56 -10.99
C GLY A 284 -4.50 -12.92 -11.41
N PHE A 285 -4.14 -13.01 -12.67
CA PHE A 285 -3.69 -14.25 -13.30
C PHE A 285 -2.44 -14.00 -14.15
N VAL A 286 -1.44 -14.87 -14.01
CA VAL A 286 -0.18 -14.81 -14.77
C VAL A 286 -0.13 -15.95 -15.79
N PRO A 287 -0.29 -15.69 -17.09
CA PRO A 287 -0.24 -16.73 -18.11
C PRO A 287 1.16 -17.36 -18.22
N THR A 288 1.23 -18.68 -18.18
CA THR A 288 2.42 -19.49 -18.53
C THR A 288 2.27 -20.21 -19.87
N GLU A 289 1.22 -19.84 -20.60
CA GLU A 289 0.83 -20.36 -21.91
C GLU A 289 0.57 -21.85 -21.87
N ARG A 290 1.50 -22.70 -22.29
CA ARG A 290 1.25 -24.15 -22.44
C ARG A 290 1.85 -24.99 -21.33
N TRP A 291 2.73 -24.40 -20.53
CA TRP A 291 3.54 -25.15 -19.58
C TRP A 291 2.97 -25.00 -18.17
N GLN A 292 2.98 -26.09 -17.42
CA GLN A 292 2.66 -26.07 -16.00
C GLN A 292 3.61 -25.09 -15.29
N PRO A 293 3.09 -24.05 -14.62
CA PRO A 293 3.92 -23.03 -14.00
C PRO A 293 4.87 -23.61 -12.96
N THR A 294 6.09 -23.08 -12.95
CA THR A 294 6.98 -23.04 -11.79
C THR A 294 7.20 -21.60 -11.37
N ILE A 295 7.49 -21.39 -10.09
CA ILE A 295 7.75 -20.08 -9.51
C ILE A 295 9.09 -20.15 -8.81
N GLY A 296 9.89 -19.09 -8.95
CA GLY A 296 11.12 -18.90 -8.18
C GLY A 296 11.19 -17.49 -7.61
N GLU A 297 11.99 -17.34 -6.57
CA GLU A 297 12.28 -16.03 -5.99
C GLU A 297 13.03 -15.14 -6.99
N ALA A 298 12.79 -13.83 -6.91
CA ALA A 298 13.54 -12.82 -7.66
C ALA A 298 14.46 -12.02 -6.72
N ASP A 299 14.84 -10.81 -7.14
CA ASP A 299 15.84 -10.00 -6.42
C ASP A 299 15.30 -9.41 -5.10
N SER A 300 13.98 -9.39 -4.91
CA SER A 300 13.32 -8.94 -3.69
C SER A 300 12.12 -9.83 -3.35
N ALA A 301 11.71 -9.86 -2.08
CA ALA A 301 10.52 -10.59 -1.65
C ALA A 301 9.24 -10.13 -2.37
N ARG A 302 9.20 -8.86 -2.82
CA ARG A 302 8.09 -8.27 -3.59
C ARG A 302 8.03 -8.73 -5.04
N GLU A 303 9.00 -9.52 -5.49
CA GLU A 303 9.09 -9.99 -6.86
C GLU A 303 9.32 -11.50 -6.93
N LEU A 304 8.70 -12.12 -7.92
CA LEU A 304 8.87 -13.53 -8.25
C LEU A 304 9.12 -13.67 -9.76
N TYR A 305 9.81 -14.74 -10.14
CA TYR A 305 9.86 -15.20 -11.52
C TYR A 305 8.84 -16.33 -11.73
N VAL A 306 7.94 -16.13 -12.68
CA VAL A 306 6.99 -17.15 -13.14
C VAL A 306 7.48 -17.71 -14.47
N TYR A 307 7.72 -19.02 -14.53
CA TYR A 307 8.26 -19.68 -15.71
C TYR A 307 7.15 -20.38 -16.50
N GLY A 308 7.21 -20.22 -17.82
CA GLY A 308 6.25 -20.81 -18.76
C GLY A 308 6.89 -21.15 -20.09
N GLY A 309 6.05 -21.52 -21.05
CA GLY A 309 6.53 -21.82 -22.40
C GLY A 309 5.41 -21.89 -23.43
N ASP A 310 5.76 -21.48 -24.64
CA ASP A 310 4.89 -21.45 -25.82
C ASP A 310 5.62 -22.01 -27.06
N ASP A 311 5.09 -21.76 -28.26
CA ASP A 311 5.69 -22.25 -29.52
C ASP A 311 7.12 -21.77 -29.74
N ALA A 312 7.48 -20.59 -29.22
CA ALA A 312 8.82 -20.04 -29.33
C ALA A 312 9.77 -20.54 -28.21
N GLY A 313 9.30 -21.47 -27.37
CA GLY A 313 10.07 -22.10 -26.30
C GLY A 313 9.81 -21.51 -24.92
N ALA A 314 10.73 -21.78 -23.99
CA ALA A 314 10.64 -21.35 -22.61
C ALA A 314 10.75 -19.82 -22.46
N PHE A 315 10.04 -19.26 -21.49
CA PHE A 315 10.17 -17.88 -21.07
C PHE A 315 9.98 -17.76 -19.55
N ARG A 316 10.34 -16.60 -19.00
CA ARG A 316 9.94 -16.18 -17.65
C ARG A 316 9.25 -14.84 -17.70
N ARG A 317 8.40 -14.56 -16.72
CA ARG A 317 7.78 -13.27 -16.46
C ARG A 317 8.11 -12.84 -15.04
N ARG A 318 8.20 -11.52 -14.82
CA ARG A 318 8.26 -10.95 -13.48
C ARG A 318 6.84 -10.80 -12.95
N LEU A 319 6.58 -11.31 -11.75
CA LEU A 319 5.37 -11.03 -10.98
C LEU A 319 5.79 -10.12 -9.83
N SER A 320 5.25 -8.91 -9.75
CA SER A 320 5.53 -7.94 -8.68
C SER A 320 4.31 -7.71 -7.81
N TYR A 321 4.54 -7.31 -6.56
CA TYR A 321 3.49 -6.88 -5.63
C TYR A 321 3.73 -5.44 -5.20
N GLU A 322 2.75 -4.58 -5.49
CA GLU A 322 2.79 -3.16 -5.17
C GLU A 322 1.43 -2.74 -4.59
N TRP A 323 1.41 -2.43 -3.29
CA TRP A 323 0.32 -1.78 -2.55
C TRP A 323 -1.07 -2.43 -2.69
N GLY A 324 -1.13 -3.76 -2.60
CA GLY A 324 -2.39 -4.50 -2.76
C GLY A 324 -2.64 -5.03 -4.16
N LYS A 325 -1.86 -4.59 -5.15
CA LYS A 325 -2.01 -4.94 -6.56
C LYS A 325 -0.83 -5.81 -7.01
N ILE A 326 -1.05 -6.61 -8.05
CA ILE A 326 0.01 -7.37 -8.71
C ILE A 326 0.39 -6.71 -10.04
N GLY A 327 1.68 -6.69 -10.36
CA GLY A 327 2.19 -6.35 -11.67
C GLY A 327 2.66 -7.60 -12.40
N VAL A 328 2.40 -7.68 -13.71
CA VAL A 328 2.87 -8.79 -14.54
C VAL A 328 3.72 -8.25 -15.68
N GLY A 329 5.02 -8.52 -15.62
CA GLY A 329 5.99 -8.12 -16.63
C GLY A 329 5.86 -8.91 -17.94
N GLU A 330 6.54 -8.41 -18.97
CA GLU A 330 6.63 -9.04 -20.28
C GLU A 330 7.41 -10.37 -20.25
N LYS A 331 7.28 -11.15 -21.33
CA LYS A 331 8.01 -12.42 -21.50
C LYS A 331 9.49 -12.13 -21.75
N ALA A 332 10.35 -12.56 -20.83
CA ALA A 332 11.80 -12.60 -21.03
C ALA A 332 12.21 -14.00 -21.49
N ARG A 333 12.98 -14.07 -22.59
CA ARG A 333 13.55 -15.32 -23.12
C ARG A 333 15.06 -15.30 -22.99
N LYS A 334 15.63 -16.50 -22.80
CA LYS A 334 17.08 -16.72 -22.85
C LYS A 334 17.64 -16.27 -24.21
N ILE A 335 18.47 -15.24 -24.20
CA ILE A 335 19.21 -14.80 -25.39
C ILE A 335 20.56 -15.51 -25.40
N LYS A 336 20.90 -16.23 -26.48
CA LYS A 336 22.27 -16.68 -26.71
C LYS A 336 23.13 -15.45 -27.04
N ARG A 337 23.87 -14.93 -26.05
CA ARG A 337 24.91 -13.91 -26.33
C ARG A 337 26.07 -14.57 -27.06
N ARG A 338 26.47 -14.01 -28.21
CA ARG A 338 27.66 -14.44 -28.98
C ARG A 338 28.86 -14.50 -28.02
N GLY A 339 29.48 -15.67 -27.88
CA GLY A 339 30.69 -15.88 -27.06
C GLY A 339 30.46 -16.48 -25.66
N LYS A 340 29.23 -16.63 -25.16
CA LYS A 340 28.97 -17.38 -23.91
C LYS A 340 28.51 -18.81 -24.21
N LYS A 341 29.10 -19.80 -23.52
CA LYS A 341 28.76 -21.23 -23.67
C LYS A 341 27.35 -21.57 -23.18
N GLU A 342 26.82 -20.81 -22.23
CA GLU A 342 25.49 -21.04 -21.66
C GLU A 342 24.57 -19.83 -21.81
N PRO A 343 23.30 -20.06 -22.22
CA PRO A 343 22.30 -19.00 -22.25
C PRO A 343 22.01 -18.52 -20.82
N GLN A 344 22.08 -17.22 -20.61
CA GLN A 344 21.71 -16.57 -19.34
C GLN A 344 20.24 -16.12 -19.42
N TRP A 345 19.53 -16.26 -18.29
CA TRP A 345 18.14 -15.86 -18.14
C TRP A 345 17.96 -14.36 -18.05
#